data_AF-A0A7X8M625-F1
#
_entry.id   AF-A0A7X8M625-F1
#
_cell.length_a   1.000
_cell.length_b   1.000
_cell.length_c   1.000
_cell.angle_alpha   90.00
_cell.angle_beta   90.00
_cell.angle_gamma   90.00
#
_symmetry.space_group_name_H-M   'P 1'
#
loop_
_entity.id
_entity.type
_entity.pdbx_description
1 polymer ?
#
loop_
_entity_poly.entity_id
_entity_poly.type
_entity_poly.pdbx_seq_one_letter_code
_entity_poly.pdbx_strand_id
1 'polypeptide(L)' 'MNSARRSAWEILCRVEMQGAFADLLIRQTLDRSPLPAEDRALLSELVRGVLRWKLRLYWIIDQLRRPDAQK' A
#
# COMPACT_ATOMS: atom_id res chain seq x y z
N MET A 1 -2.94 -18.27 0.37
CA MET A 1 -2.03 -17.43 -0.46
C MET A 1 -2.33 -15.96 -0.19
N ASN A 2 -1.67 -15.34 0.80
CA ASN A 2 -1.68 -13.89 0.91
C ASN A 2 -0.62 -13.36 -0.05
N SER A 3 -1.03 -12.99 -1.26
CA SER A 3 -0.13 -12.42 -2.26
C SER A 3 0.55 -11.15 -1.71
N ALA A 4 1.79 -10.87 -2.10
CA ALA A 4 2.51 -9.64 -1.73
C ALA A 4 1.66 -8.36 -1.86
N ARG A 5 0.81 -8.28 -2.90
CA ARG A 5 -0.13 -7.16 -3.12
C ARG A 5 -1.15 -6.99 -2.00
N ARG A 6 -1.71 -8.09 -1.49
CA ARG A 6 -2.68 -8.06 -0.39
C ARG A 6 -2.02 -7.54 0.89
N SER A 7 -0.84 -8.05 1.21
CA SER A 7 -0.08 -7.57 2.37
C SER A 7 0.34 -6.11 2.23
N ALA A 8 0.74 -5.66 1.03
CA ALA A 8 1.03 -4.26 0.78
C ALA A 8 -0.21 -3.37 1.00
N TRP A 9 -1.38 -3.80 0.52
CA TRP A 9 -2.65 -3.10 0.75
C TRP A 9 -2.99 -3.01 2.24
N GLU A 10 -2.85 -4.10 3.00
CA GLU A 10 -3.09 -4.12 4.45
C GLU A 10 -2.16 -3.16 5.21
N ILE A 11 -0.88 -3.11 4.82
CA ILE A 11 0.09 -2.15 5.38
C ILE A 11 -0.35 -0.71 5.07
N LEU A 12 -0.67 -0.41 3.82
CA LEU A 12 -1.09 0.94 3.40
C LEU A 12 -2.36 1.39 4.14
N CYS A 13 -3.33 0.50 4.35
CA CYS A 13 -4.51 0.80 5.17
C CYS A 13 -4.15 1.14 6.62
N ARG A 14 -3.22 0.40 7.24
CA ARG A 14 -2.79 0.70 8.61
C ARG A 14 -2.02 2.01 8.71
N VAL A 15 -1.17 2.32 7.74
CA VAL A 15 -0.48 3.62 7.68
C VAL A 15 -1.51 4.75 7.59
N GLU A 16 -2.49 4.62 6.69
CA GLU A 16 -3.50 5.66 6.46
C GLU A 16 -4.47 5.84 7.62
N MET A 17 -5.00 4.74 8.14
CA MET A 17 -6.10 4.78 9.11
C MET A 17 -5.61 4.87 10.56
N GLN A 18 -4.38 4.44 10.84
CA GLN A 18 -3.85 4.32 12.21
C GLN A 18 -2.58 5.15 12.44
N GLY A 19 -2.08 5.87 11.43
CA GLY A 19 -0.85 6.66 11.53
C GLY A 19 0.40 5.80 11.78
N ALA A 20 0.35 4.51 11.44
CA ALA A 20 1.43 3.58 11.69
C ALA A 20 2.65 3.84 10.77
N PHE A 21 3.85 3.52 11.24
CA PHE A 21 5.07 3.66 10.45
C PHE A 21 5.21 2.53 9.43
N ALA A 22 5.32 2.90 8.15
CA ALA A 22 5.37 1.96 7.03
C ALA A 22 6.54 0.96 7.13
N ASP A 23 7.76 1.44 7.39
CA ASP A 23 8.94 0.56 7.47
C ASP A 23 8.85 -0.45 8.63
N LEU A 24 8.23 -0.05 9.75
CA LEU A 24 7.98 -0.97 10.87
C LEU A 24 7.00 -2.08 10.47
N LEU A 25 5.89 -1.72 9.81
CA LEU A 25 4.90 -2.69 9.35
C LEU A 25 5.44 -3.61 8.25
N ILE A 26 6.25 -3.09 7.32
CA ILE A 26 6.95 -3.89 6.32
C ILE A 26 7.82 -4.93 7.02
N ARG A 27 8.69 -4.51 7.94
CA ARG A 27 9.59 -5.42 8.66
C ARG A 27 8.80 -6.50 9.41
N GLN A 28 7.80 -6.12 10.19
CA GLN A 28 6.94 -7.07 10.92
C GLN A 28 6.23 -8.07 10.01
N THR A 29 5.79 -7.62 8.83
CA THR A 29 5.09 -8.49 7.86
C THR A 29 6.07 -9.47 7.20
N LEU A 30 7.25 -8.99 6.82
CA LEU A 30 8.31 -9.82 6.20
C LEU A 30 8.93 -10.82 7.18
N ASP A 31 8.99 -10.48 8.47
CA ASP A 31 9.49 -11.38 9.52
C ASP A 31 8.50 -12.53 9.81
N ARG A 32 7.20 -12.31 9.61
CA ARG A 32 6.13 -13.29 9.92
C ARG A 32 5.65 -14.09 8.72
N SER A 33 5.95 -13.65 7.50
CA SER A 33 5.39 -14.23 6.28
C SER A 33 6.40 -15.08 5.51
N PRO A 34 6.03 -16.29 5.05
CA PRO A 34 6.90 -17.15 4.25
C PRO A 34 6.96 -16.73 2.77
N LEU A 35 6.98 -15.41 2.48
CA LEU A 35 7.02 -14.92 1.10
C LEU A 35 8.39 -15.22 0.46
N PRO A 36 8.41 -15.62 -0.83
CA PRO A 36 9.65 -15.74 -1.59
C PRO A 36 10.32 -14.37 -1.77
N ALA A 37 11.63 -14.36 -2.04
CA ALA A 37 12.42 -13.12 -2.08
C ALA A 37 11.86 -12.06 -3.04
N GLU A 38 11.38 -12.48 -4.21
CA GLU A 38 10.73 -11.61 -5.20
C GLU A 38 9.48 -10.91 -4.66
N ASP A 39 8.64 -11.65 -3.92
CA ASP A 39 7.42 -11.11 -3.31
C ASP A 39 7.74 -10.17 -2.14
N ARG A 40 8.82 -10.44 -1.40
CA ARG A 40 9.29 -9.54 -0.33
C ARG A 40 9.74 -8.20 -0.92
N ALA A 41 10.46 -8.23 -2.03
CA ALA A 41 10.88 -7.02 -2.75
C ALA A 41 9.67 -6.27 -3.31
N LEU A 42 8.75 -7.00 -3.96
CA LEU A 42 7.53 -6.43 -4.52
C LEU A 42 6.68 -5.74 -3.45
N LEU A 43 6.46 -6.40 -2.30
CA LEU A 43 5.71 -5.82 -1.18
C LEU A 43 6.33 -4.49 -0.72
N SER A 44 7.66 -4.48 -0.53
CA SER A 44 8.39 -3.31 -0.04
C SER A 44 8.27 -2.14 -1.01
N GLU A 45 8.48 -2.39 -2.31
CA GLU A 45 8.42 -1.36 -3.34
C GLU A 45 6.99 -0.88 -3.61
N LEU A 46 5.97 -1.74 -3.47
CA LEU A 46 4.58 -1.28 -3.56
C LEU A 46 4.23 -0.32 -2.43
N VAL A 47 4.54 -0.67 -1.18
CA VAL A 47 4.23 0.20 -0.03
C VAL A 47 4.99 1.52 -0.15
N ARG A 48 6.31 1.46 -0.37
CA ARG A 48 7.15 2.66 -0.47
C ARG A 48 6.81 3.50 -1.69
N GLY A 49 6.55 2.86 -2.83
CA GLY A 49 6.15 3.52 -4.07
C GLY A 49 4.83 4.26 -3.93
N VAL A 50 3.80 3.61 -3.38
CA VAL A 50 2.49 4.26 -3.16
C VAL A 50 2.61 5.44 -2.21
N LEU A 51 3.36 5.29 -1.10
CA LEU A 51 3.55 6.40 -0.16
C LEU A 51 4.35 7.56 -0.76
N ARG A 52 5.42 7.26 -1.52
CA ARG A 52 6.23 8.27 -2.22
C ARG A 52 5.39 9.08 -3.21
N TRP A 53 4.49 8.41 -3.93
CA TRP A 53 3.66 9.04 -4.95
C TRP A 53 2.26 9.42 -4.45
N LYS A 54 1.99 9.34 -3.14
CA LYS A 54 0.65 9.46 -2.56
C LYS A 54 -0.09 10.69 -3.10
N LEU A 55 0.47 11.89 -2.94
CA LEU A 55 -0.18 13.14 -3.38
C LEU A 55 -0.49 13.14 -4.89
N ARG A 56 0.43 12.62 -5.71
CA ARG A 56 0.22 12.51 -7.16
C ARG A 56 -0.89 11.51 -7.48
N LEU A 57 -0.91 10.36 -6.81
CA LEU A 57 -1.95 9.36 -6.99
C LEU A 57 -3.32 9.90 -6.57
N TYR A 58 -3.42 10.63 -5.46
CA TYR A 58 -4.66 11.30 -5.06
C TYR A 58 -5.12 12.30 -6.12
N TRP A 59 -4.21 13.13 -6.64
CA TRP A 59 -4.54 14.06 -7.72
C TRP A 59 -5.05 13.32 -8.97
N ILE A 60 -4.38 12.25 -9.41
CA ILE A 60 -4.83 11.45 -10.57
C ILE A 60 -6.21 10.83 -10.32
N ILE A 61 -6.42 10.25 -9.13
CA ILE A 61 -7.71 9.64 -8.75
C ILE A 61 -8.82 10.69 -8.78
N ASP A 62 -8.56 11.89 -8.28
CA ASP A 62 -9.50 13.00 -8.29
C ASP A 62 -9.87 13.44 -9.72
N GLN A 63 -8.89 13.46 -10.65
CA GLN A 63 -9.17 13.75 -12.06
C GLN A 63 -9.99 12.65 -12.76
N LEU A 64 -9.83 11.39 -12.33
CA LEU A 64 -10.55 10.25 -12.89
C LEU A 64 -11.92 10.02 -12.24
N ARG A 65 -12.16 10.65 -11.10
CA ARG A 65 -13.46 10.64 -10.44
C ARG A 65 -14.44 11.37 -11.34
N ARG A 66 -15.28 10.61 -12.04
CA ARG A 66 -16.49 11.19 -12.65
C ARG A 66 -17.29 11.85 -11.53
N PRO A 67 -17.75 13.09 -11.68
CA PRO A 67 -18.71 13.63 -10.73
C PRO A 67 -19.88 12.64 -10.70
N ASP A 68 -20.10 12.04 -9.53
CA ASP A 68 -21.25 11.19 -9.30
C ASP A 68 -22.47 11.96 -9.79
N ALA A 69 -23.20 11.41 -10.76
CA ALA A 69 -24.39 12.04 -11.30
C ALA A 69 -25.30 12.40 -10.12
N GLN A 70 -25.40 13.71 -9.88
CA GLN A 70 -26.22 14.35 -8.87
C GLN A 70 -27.58 13.64 -8.74
N LYS A 71 -27.88 13.12 -7.56
CA LYS A 71 -29.25 12.94 -7.06
C LYS A 71 -29.32 13.42 -5.63
#